data_AF-A0A923T304-F1
#
_entry.id   AF-A0A923T304-F1
#
_cell.length_a   1.000
_cell.length_b   1.000
_cell.length_c   1.000
_cell.angle_alpha   90.00
_cell.angle_beta   90.00
_cell.angle_gamma   90.00
#
_symmetry.space_group_name_H-M   'P 1'
#
loop_
_entity.id
_entity.type
_entity.pdbx_description
1 polymer ?
#
loop_
_entity_poly.entity_id
_entity_poly.type
_entity_poly.pdbx_seq_one_letter_code
_entity_poly.pdbx_strand_id
1 'polypeptide(L)'
;MRQFLQRLIQLAAGLVLAAAGAAAATPAAPLPAPLSLPGIEQLQPWYNGSFINIGTDVYCDIFGPPVVETRVMGYAGFSHPPPDFTPALGEVFYVHLVLGHPGNPCAGSAVGIELILPPGMETANSPGNIAYCFMARGTPLVLYDLDADPDYGCPQSYPQGLQGLAVRAVRGGIGGGAWGMHRGFWLELLIPVRATQVQNGSNAIAWRVNPDVGVVGYPQVGAFANGEVIFRDWMETNELRLDLCTLNPAPQGC
;
A
#
# COMPACT_ATOMS: atom_id res chain seq x y z
N MET A 1 89.26 34.71 -4.55
CA MET A 1 88.41 35.91 -4.68
C MET A 1 87.73 36.10 -3.33
N ARG A 2 87.99 37.21 -2.62
CA ARG A 2 87.18 38.44 -2.70
C ARG A 2 85.68 38.13 -2.57
N GLN A 3 84.91 38.67 -1.63
CA GLN A 3 85.10 39.63 -0.52
C GLN A 3 83.65 39.84 0.02
N PHE A 4 83.45 40.31 1.25
CA PHE A 4 82.40 41.31 1.63
C PHE A 4 80.97 41.07 1.08
N LEU A 5 79.97 40.64 1.86
CA LEU A 5 79.16 41.44 2.81
C LEU A 5 78.15 40.46 3.47
N GLN A 6 77.52 40.67 4.63
CA GLN A 6 77.65 41.72 5.65
C GLN A 6 77.40 41.13 7.06
N ARG A 7 77.65 41.92 8.11
CA ARG A 7 77.27 41.72 9.52
C ARG A 7 76.28 42.82 9.94
N LEU A 8 75.70 42.67 11.14
CA LEU A 8 74.85 43.65 11.87
C LEU A 8 73.40 43.66 11.32
N ILE A 9 72.35 43.60 12.14
CA ILE A 9 72.02 44.41 13.33
C ILE A 9 71.38 43.50 14.42
N GLN A 10 72.02 43.31 15.58
CA GLN A 10 71.63 43.87 16.89
C GLN A 10 70.10 44.02 17.12
N LEU A 11 69.47 43.17 17.94
CA LEU A 11 69.27 43.36 19.40
C LEU A 11 68.61 44.69 19.82
N ALA A 12 67.58 44.54 20.68
CA ALA A 12 66.97 45.54 21.57
C ALA A 12 65.91 46.52 21.02
N ALA A 13 64.68 46.03 20.91
CA ALA A 13 63.45 46.67 21.42
C ALA A 13 62.37 45.58 21.50
N GLY A 14 61.42 45.55 22.44
CA GLY A 14 61.10 46.46 23.52
C GLY A 14 59.78 45.96 24.12
N LEU A 15 59.80 45.62 25.41
CA LEU A 15 58.69 45.01 26.16
C LEU A 15 57.38 45.83 26.04
N VAL A 16 56.20 45.17 25.94
CA VAL A 16 55.04 45.32 26.86
C VAL A 16 53.79 44.55 26.38
N LEU A 17 53.25 43.76 27.31
CA LEU A 17 51.91 43.14 27.48
C LEU A 17 50.91 43.05 26.30
N ALA A 18 50.48 41.82 26.03
CA ALA A 18 49.06 41.45 26.05
C ALA A 18 48.87 39.99 26.50
N ALA A 19 48.55 39.78 27.79
CA ALA A 19 48.18 38.47 28.30
C ALA A 19 46.66 38.27 28.14
N ALA A 20 46.25 37.63 27.05
CA ALA A 20 44.89 37.13 26.87
C ALA A 20 44.93 35.60 26.91
N GLY A 21 44.45 35.02 28.01
CA GLY A 21 44.34 33.57 28.14
C GLY A 21 43.30 33.01 27.18
N ALA A 22 43.73 32.39 26.09
CA ALA A 22 42.86 31.59 25.26
C ALA A 22 42.46 30.33 26.04
N ALA A 23 41.29 30.38 26.67
CA ALA A 23 40.63 29.16 27.16
C ALA A 23 40.35 28.28 25.93
N ALA A 24 41.11 27.19 25.79
CA ALA A 24 40.90 26.23 24.73
C ALA A 24 39.52 25.60 24.92
N ALA A 25 38.57 25.97 24.06
CA ALA A 25 37.29 25.29 23.99
C ALA A 25 37.57 23.82 23.63
N THR A 26 37.33 22.91 24.57
CA THR A 26 37.29 21.49 24.28
C THR A 26 36.24 21.26 23.20
N PRO A 27 36.55 20.56 22.10
CA PRO A 27 35.54 20.21 21.11
C PRO A 27 34.48 19.37 21.83
N ALA A 28 33.23 19.82 21.78
CA ALA A 28 32.12 19.03 22.29
C ALA A 28 32.11 17.69 21.56
N ALA A 29 32.07 16.59 22.32
CA ALA A 29 31.91 15.28 21.73
C ALA A 29 30.62 15.28 20.88
N PRO A 30 30.63 14.75 19.65
CA PRO A 30 29.41 14.57 18.89
C PRO A 30 28.41 13.80 19.76
N LEU A 31 27.18 14.31 19.88
CA LEU A 31 26.10 13.48 20.42
C LEU A 31 26.06 12.20 19.59
N PRO A 32 25.93 11.01 20.22
CA PRO A 32 25.73 9.79 19.44
C PRO A 32 24.51 10.01 18.55
N ALA A 33 24.68 9.74 17.25
CA ALA A 33 23.54 9.70 16.34
C ALA A 33 22.48 8.74 16.91
N PRO A 34 21.18 9.00 16.69
CA PRO A 34 20.17 8.01 17.03
C PRO A 34 20.56 6.68 16.39
N LEU A 35 20.39 5.59 17.14
CA LEU A 35 20.65 4.24 16.67
C LEU A 35 19.64 3.91 15.57
N SER A 36 19.95 4.26 14.32
CA SER A 36 19.33 3.62 13.17
C SER A 36 19.76 2.17 13.18
N LEU A 37 18.94 1.30 13.78
CA LEU A 37 19.04 -0.12 13.47
C LEU A 37 18.93 -0.25 11.94
N PRO A 38 19.71 -1.14 11.30
CA PRO A 38 19.40 -1.51 9.92
C PRO A 38 17.98 -2.06 9.92
N GLY A 39 17.08 -1.39 9.21
CA GLY A 39 15.71 -1.85 9.06
C GLY A 39 15.72 -3.26 8.50
N ILE A 40 15.19 -4.21 9.27
CA ILE A 40 14.80 -5.48 8.69
C ILE A 40 13.52 -5.16 7.93
N GLU A 41 13.55 -5.28 6.61
CA GLU A 41 12.36 -5.17 5.76
C GLU A 41 11.33 -6.20 6.25
N GLN A 42 10.35 -5.72 7.02
CA GLN A 42 9.42 -6.59 7.73
C GLN A 42 8.12 -6.66 6.94
N LEU A 43 7.95 -7.78 6.23
CA LEU A 43 6.75 -8.08 5.45
C LEU A 43 5.49 -7.93 6.31
N GLN A 44 4.60 -7.01 5.94
CA GLN A 44 3.33 -6.85 6.63
C GLN A 44 2.39 -8.03 6.29
N PRO A 45 1.92 -8.81 7.27
CA PRO A 45 0.89 -9.82 7.03
C PRO A 45 -0.49 -9.18 6.83
N TRP A 46 -1.37 -9.87 6.11
CA TRP A 46 -2.78 -9.52 5.98
C TRP A 46 -3.63 -10.24 7.02
N TYR A 47 -4.56 -9.50 7.62
CA TYR A 47 -5.69 -10.07 8.34
C TYR A 47 -6.87 -10.19 7.37
N ASN A 48 -7.18 -11.41 6.94
CA ASN A 48 -8.15 -11.68 5.88
C ASN A 48 -9.51 -12.14 6.40
N GLY A 49 -10.56 -11.62 5.78
CA GLY A 49 -11.93 -12.11 5.92
C GLY A 49 -12.17 -13.42 5.15
N SER A 50 -13.42 -13.88 5.16
CA SER A 50 -13.80 -15.11 4.43
C SER A 50 -13.97 -14.86 2.93
N PHE A 51 -13.53 -15.84 2.12
CA PHE A 51 -13.87 -15.90 0.70
C PHE A 51 -15.38 -16.03 0.50
N ILE A 52 -15.91 -15.31 -0.49
CA ILE A 52 -17.29 -15.44 -0.96
C ILE A 52 -17.35 -15.59 -2.49
N ASN A 53 -18.40 -16.27 -2.96
CA ASN A 53 -18.78 -16.31 -4.38
C ASN A 53 -19.81 -15.22 -4.65
N ILE A 54 -19.69 -14.53 -5.79
CA ILE A 54 -20.47 -13.34 -6.15
C ILE A 54 -21.04 -13.52 -7.54
N GLY A 55 -22.33 -13.88 -7.57
CA GLY A 55 -23.05 -14.12 -8.80
C GLY A 55 -22.65 -15.41 -9.52
N THR A 56 -23.43 -15.72 -10.55
CA THR A 56 -23.19 -16.84 -11.45
C THR A 56 -23.25 -16.36 -12.89
N ASP A 57 -22.50 -17.00 -13.77
CA ASP A 57 -22.70 -16.88 -15.21
C ASP A 57 -22.88 -18.27 -15.85
N VAL A 58 -23.04 -18.27 -17.18
CA VAL A 58 -23.11 -19.50 -17.97
C VAL A 58 -21.80 -19.60 -18.75
N TYR A 59 -21.07 -20.68 -18.50
CA TYR A 59 -19.80 -20.99 -19.16
C TYR A 59 -19.95 -20.93 -20.67
N CYS A 60 -19.07 -20.18 -21.33
CA CYS A 60 -19.09 -20.04 -22.78
C CYS A 60 -18.55 -21.29 -23.49
N ASP A 61 -19.40 -22.30 -23.60
CA ASP A 61 -19.27 -23.39 -24.58
C ASP A 61 -20.30 -23.17 -25.69
N ILE A 62 -19.83 -23.06 -26.93
CA ILE A 62 -20.69 -22.86 -28.12
C ILE A 62 -21.31 -24.19 -28.58
N PHE A 63 -20.77 -25.33 -28.13
CA PHE A 63 -21.18 -26.67 -28.57
C PHE A 63 -21.65 -27.58 -27.42
N GLY A 64 -21.34 -27.25 -26.17
CA GLY A 64 -21.74 -27.97 -24.97
C GLY A 64 -23.10 -27.54 -24.38
N PRO A 65 -23.63 -28.29 -23.40
CA PRO A 65 -24.77 -27.84 -22.60
C PRO A 65 -24.36 -26.64 -21.73
N PRO A 66 -25.29 -25.72 -21.39
CA PRO A 66 -24.99 -24.59 -20.52
C PRO A 66 -24.61 -25.07 -19.12
N VAL A 67 -23.38 -24.77 -18.69
CA VAL A 67 -22.90 -25.02 -17.34
C VAL A 67 -22.94 -23.71 -16.56
N VAL A 68 -23.58 -23.72 -15.39
CA VAL A 68 -23.62 -22.55 -14.49
C VAL A 68 -22.37 -22.58 -13.61
N GLU A 69 -21.64 -21.47 -13.57
CA GLU A 69 -20.41 -21.33 -12.78
C GLU A 69 -20.39 -20.03 -11.96
N THR A 70 -19.51 -19.96 -10.95
CA THR A 70 -19.26 -18.73 -10.20
C THR A 70 -18.66 -17.68 -11.13
N ARG A 71 -19.26 -16.48 -11.18
CA ARG A 71 -18.75 -15.40 -12.03
C ARG A 71 -17.50 -14.76 -11.43
N VAL A 72 -17.65 -14.21 -10.22
CA VAL A 72 -16.56 -13.60 -9.44
C VAL A 72 -16.51 -14.24 -8.06
N MET A 73 -15.32 -14.39 -7.51
CA MET A 73 -15.09 -14.73 -6.10
C MET A 73 -14.13 -13.71 -5.49
N GLY A 74 -14.15 -13.54 -4.17
CA GLY A 74 -13.19 -12.67 -3.52
C GLY A 74 -13.32 -12.60 -2.00
N TYR A 75 -12.35 -11.92 -1.40
CA TYR A 75 -12.27 -11.62 0.03
C TYR A 75 -11.69 -10.22 0.23
N ALA A 76 -11.90 -9.68 1.42
CA ALA A 76 -11.31 -8.43 1.87
C ALA A 76 -10.40 -8.71 3.06
N GLY A 77 -9.45 -7.80 3.30
CA GLY A 77 -8.49 -7.89 4.38
C GLY A 77 -7.84 -6.53 4.64
N PHE A 78 -6.93 -6.47 5.62
CA PHE A 78 -6.14 -5.28 5.88
C PHE A 78 -4.77 -5.60 6.47
N SER A 79 -3.79 -4.71 6.25
CA SER A 79 -2.41 -4.95 6.66
C SER A 79 -2.26 -4.73 8.17
N HIS A 80 -1.57 -5.66 8.82
CA HIS A 80 -1.17 -5.52 10.21
C HIS A 80 0.31 -5.13 10.27
N PRO A 81 0.67 -4.02 10.96
CA PRO A 81 2.07 -3.76 11.26
C PRO A 81 2.70 -4.91 12.06
N PRO A 82 3.82 -5.49 11.61
CA PRO A 82 4.53 -6.52 12.35
C PRO A 82 4.93 -6.06 13.77
N PRO A 83 5.09 -6.97 14.75
CA PRO A 83 4.75 -8.40 14.74
C PRO A 83 3.27 -8.65 15.12
N ASP A 84 2.33 -8.37 14.22
CA ASP A 84 0.88 -8.57 14.38
C ASP A 84 0.22 -7.63 15.40
N PHE A 85 0.54 -6.34 15.32
CA PHE A 85 -0.20 -5.30 16.03
C PHE A 85 -1.44 -4.89 15.24
N THR A 86 -2.55 -4.71 15.96
CA THR A 86 -3.68 -3.93 15.46
C THR A 86 -3.22 -2.50 15.13
N PRO A 87 -3.63 -1.90 14.00
CA PRO A 87 -3.33 -0.50 13.69
C PRO A 87 -3.75 0.46 14.81
N ALA A 88 -2.93 1.47 15.08
CA ALA A 88 -3.19 2.49 16.08
C ALA A 88 -4.14 3.60 15.57
N LEU A 89 -4.66 4.43 16.47
CA LEU A 89 -5.45 5.60 16.09
C LEU A 89 -4.62 6.59 15.27
N GLY A 90 -5.13 6.98 14.10
CA GLY A 90 -4.45 7.86 13.16
C GLY A 90 -3.30 7.21 12.36
N GLU A 91 -2.92 5.96 12.67
CA GLU A 91 -1.96 5.19 11.88
C GLU A 91 -2.56 4.88 10.51
N VAL A 92 -1.73 4.98 9.46
CA VAL A 92 -2.12 4.62 8.10
C VAL A 92 -1.78 3.16 7.85
N PHE A 93 -2.77 2.39 7.42
CA PHE A 93 -2.64 1.00 7.03
C PHE A 93 -3.42 0.76 5.74
N TYR A 94 -3.16 -0.35 5.06
CA TYR A 94 -3.83 -0.66 3.80
C TYR A 94 -4.99 -1.61 4.04
N VAL A 95 -6.15 -1.31 3.45
CA VAL A 95 -7.21 -2.30 3.23
C VAL A 95 -7.04 -2.85 1.82
N HIS A 96 -7.27 -4.14 1.62
CA HIS A 96 -7.27 -4.72 0.29
C HIS A 96 -8.57 -5.46 -0.06
N LEU A 97 -8.77 -5.63 -1.37
CA LEU A 97 -9.78 -6.47 -1.97
C LEU A 97 -9.09 -7.36 -3.00
N VAL A 98 -9.18 -8.67 -2.82
CA VAL A 98 -8.71 -9.65 -3.80
C VAL A 98 -9.91 -10.27 -4.49
N LEU A 99 -10.01 -10.11 -5.80
CA LEU A 99 -11.02 -10.73 -6.65
C LEU A 99 -10.39 -11.72 -7.62
N GLY A 100 -11.00 -12.89 -7.75
CA GLY A 100 -10.73 -13.84 -8.84
C GLY A 100 -11.95 -13.94 -9.76
N HIS A 101 -11.72 -14.09 -11.05
CA HIS A 101 -12.76 -14.37 -12.05
C HIS A 101 -12.61 -15.80 -12.59
N PRO A 102 -13.15 -16.82 -11.90
CA PRO A 102 -13.08 -18.20 -12.36
C PRO A 102 -13.97 -18.45 -13.58
N GLY A 103 -15.09 -17.74 -13.69
CA GLY A 103 -16.07 -17.88 -14.77
C GLY A 103 -15.57 -17.42 -16.14
N ASN A 104 -16.26 -17.85 -17.18
CA ASN A 104 -15.95 -17.64 -18.59
C ASN A 104 -17.19 -17.18 -19.38
N PRO A 105 -17.78 -16.01 -19.07
CA PRO A 105 -19.01 -15.54 -19.69
C PRO A 105 -18.79 -15.12 -21.16
N CYS A 106 -19.69 -15.51 -22.06
CA CYS A 106 -19.59 -15.17 -23.49
C CYS A 106 -19.59 -13.66 -23.80
N ALA A 107 -20.16 -12.83 -22.91
CA ALA A 107 -20.26 -11.38 -23.11
C ALA A 107 -19.07 -10.60 -22.51
N GLY A 108 -18.05 -11.29 -22.00
CA GLY A 108 -17.04 -10.70 -21.13
C GLY A 108 -17.60 -10.36 -19.73
N SER A 109 -16.77 -9.78 -18.87
CA SER A 109 -17.17 -9.39 -17.52
C SER A 109 -16.53 -8.07 -17.10
N ALA A 110 -17.24 -7.33 -16.26
CA ALA A 110 -16.76 -6.12 -15.62
C ALA A 110 -17.32 -6.07 -14.20
N VAL A 111 -16.55 -5.53 -13.25
CA VAL A 111 -16.99 -5.35 -11.86
C VAL A 111 -17.01 -3.88 -11.48
N GLY A 112 -18.16 -3.41 -11.00
CA GLY A 112 -18.25 -2.18 -10.22
C GLY A 112 -17.79 -2.47 -8.79
N ILE A 113 -16.88 -1.63 -8.26
CA ILE A 113 -16.31 -1.80 -6.92
C ILE A 113 -16.51 -0.50 -6.12
N GLU A 114 -16.99 -0.63 -4.88
CA GLU A 114 -17.07 0.48 -3.93
C GLU A 114 -16.55 0.03 -2.55
N LEU A 115 -15.68 0.83 -1.93
CA LEU A 115 -15.17 0.62 -0.58
C LEU A 115 -16.16 1.21 0.44
N ILE A 116 -16.66 0.38 1.36
CA ILE A 116 -17.53 0.76 2.46
C ILE A 116 -16.68 0.72 3.74
N LEU A 117 -16.34 1.91 4.25
CA LEU A 117 -15.65 2.05 5.52
C LEU A 117 -16.65 2.15 6.68
N PRO A 118 -16.34 1.54 7.84
CA PRO A 118 -17.17 1.68 9.03
C PRO A 118 -17.06 3.09 9.63
N PRO A 119 -18.03 3.50 10.48
CA PRO A 119 -17.94 4.77 11.21
C PRO A 119 -16.64 4.85 12.02
N GLY A 120 -15.92 5.96 11.92
CA GLY A 120 -14.61 6.12 12.57
C GLY A 120 -13.42 5.60 11.76
N MET A 121 -13.58 5.40 10.45
CA MET A 121 -12.50 5.18 9.50
C MET A 121 -12.65 6.08 8.26
N GLU A 122 -11.54 6.45 7.64
CA GLU A 122 -11.50 7.25 6.41
C GLU A 122 -10.29 6.90 5.53
N THR A 123 -10.35 7.23 4.24
CA THR A 123 -9.22 7.03 3.31
C THR A 123 -8.08 8.00 3.61
N ALA A 124 -6.85 7.51 3.57
CA ALA A 124 -5.64 8.25 3.89
C ALA A 124 -4.78 8.62 2.65
N ASN A 125 -5.36 8.52 1.44
CA ASN A 125 -4.65 8.82 0.19
C ASN A 125 -3.99 10.19 0.21
N SER A 126 -2.70 10.20 -0.13
CA SER A 126 -1.83 11.37 -0.16
C SER A 126 -0.58 11.04 -1.00
N PRO A 127 0.26 12.02 -1.38
CA PRO A 127 1.51 11.73 -2.09
C PRO A 127 2.49 10.80 -1.35
N GLY A 128 2.35 10.63 -0.03
CA GLY A 128 3.13 9.67 0.77
C GLY A 128 2.42 8.35 1.06
N ASN A 129 1.11 8.26 0.79
CA ASN A 129 0.30 7.04 0.95
C ASN A 129 -0.59 6.91 -0.27
N ILE A 130 -0.13 6.24 -1.32
CA ILE A 130 -0.87 6.07 -2.57
C ILE A 130 -1.62 4.74 -2.55
N ALA A 131 -2.71 4.63 -3.29
CA ALA A 131 -3.33 3.34 -3.56
C ALA A 131 -2.55 2.57 -4.63
N TYR A 132 -2.52 1.24 -4.51
CA TYR A 132 -1.89 0.33 -5.46
C TYR A 132 -2.92 -0.63 -6.04
N CYS A 133 -2.74 -1.00 -7.30
CA CYS A 133 -3.67 -1.84 -8.04
C CYS A 133 -2.87 -2.83 -8.88
N PHE A 134 -3.09 -4.13 -8.68
CA PHE A 134 -2.37 -5.19 -9.37
C PHE A 134 -3.34 -6.17 -10.03
N MET A 135 -2.93 -6.74 -11.16
CA MET A 135 -3.60 -7.92 -11.73
C MET A 135 -2.64 -9.09 -11.89
N ALA A 136 -3.14 -10.32 -11.76
CA ALA A 136 -2.45 -11.51 -12.21
C ALA A 136 -3.30 -12.24 -13.26
N ARG A 137 -2.71 -12.55 -14.42
CA ARG A 137 -3.43 -13.22 -15.52
C ARG A 137 -2.52 -14.04 -16.42
N GLY A 138 -3.11 -14.97 -17.19
CA GLY A 138 -2.42 -15.79 -18.18
C GLY A 138 -2.15 -17.22 -17.72
N THR A 139 -1.42 -17.99 -18.53
CA THR A 139 -0.93 -19.32 -18.16
C THR A 139 0.46 -19.51 -18.79
N PRO A 140 1.57 -19.35 -18.02
CA PRO A 140 1.62 -19.06 -16.58
C PRO A 140 0.99 -17.71 -16.21
N LEU A 141 0.57 -17.56 -14.95
CA LEU A 141 0.13 -16.28 -14.42
C LEU A 141 1.31 -15.29 -14.43
N VAL A 142 1.06 -14.07 -14.88
CA VAL A 142 2.00 -12.94 -14.85
C VAL A 142 1.36 -11.81 -14.05
N LEU A 143 2.14 -11.20 -13.15
CA LEU A 143 1.75 -10.03 -12.37
C LEU A 143 1.94 -8.75 -13.20
N TYR A 144 1.00 -7.82 -13.09
CA TYR A 144 1.08 -6.50 -13.71
C TYR A 144 0.66 -5.42 -12.70
N ASP A 145 1.44 -4.35 -12.62
CA ASP A 145 1.06 -3.11 -11.95
C ASP A 145 0.12 -2.30 -12.86
N LEU A 146 -1.11 -2.07 -12.39
CA LEU A 146 -2.14 -1.33 -13.11
C LEU A 146 -2.00 0.20 -12.94
N ASP A 147 -1.19 0.69 -12.00
CA ASP A 147 -0.90 2.13 -11.90
C ASP A 147 0.12 2.60 -12.93
N ALA A 148 0.95 1.70 -13.45
CA ALA A 148 1.77 1.93 -14.64
C ALA A 148 0.97 1.75 -15.96
N ASP A 149 -0.16 1.05 -15.94
CA ASP A 149 -0.91 0.67 -17.14
C ASP A 149 -1.71 1.86 -17.74
N PRO A 150 -1.50 2.22 -19.02
CA PRO A 150 -2.15 3.39 -19.63
C PRO A 150 -3.68 3.27 -19.73
N ASP A 151 -4.22 2.05 -19.79
CA ASP A 151 -5.65 1.76 -20.02
C ASP A 151 -6.43 1.54 -18.72
N TYR A 152 -5.75 1.45 -17.56
CA TYR A 152 -6.39 1.26 -16.24
C TYR A 152 -6.10 2.42 -15.27
N GLY A 153 -4.92 2.49 -14.65
CA GLY A 153 -4.59 3.46 -13.61
C GLY A 153 -5.30 3.23 -12.27
N CYS A 154 -4.56 3.40 -11.16
CA CYS A 154 -5.11 3.16 -9.83
C CYS A 154 -5.78 4.43 -9.24
N PRO A 155 -7.00 4.34 -8.68
CA PRO A 155 -7.69 5.51 -8.14
C PRO A 155 -7.04 6.05 -6.88
N GLN A 156 -6.59 7.31 -6.95
CA GLN A 156 -6.06 8.09 -5.82
C GLN A 156 -7.11 8.99 -5.15
N SER A 157 -8.36 8.94 -5.62
CA SER A 157 -9.49 9.70 -5.08
C SER A 157 -10.79 8.94 -5.32
N TYR A 158 -11.69 8.93 -4.34
CA TYR A 158 -12.90 8.10 -4.36
C TYR A 158 -14.15 8.97 -4.21
N PRO A 159 -14.86 9.29 -5.30
CA PRO A 159 -16.15 9.95 -5.20
C PRO A 159 -17.19 9.01 -4.59
N GLN A 160 -18.26 9.56 -4.00
CA GLN A 160 -19.36 8.75 -3.47
C GLN A 160 -20.02 7.91 -4.60
N GLY A 161 -20.14 6.61 -4.36
CA GLY A 161 -20.84 5.63 -5.19
C GLY A 161 -22.30 5.45 -4.78
N LEU A 162 -22.86 4.26 -5.03
CA LEU A 162 -24.24 3.92 -4.69
C LEU A 162 -24.41 3.62 -3.19
N GLN A 163 -23.38 3.08 -2.54
CA GLN A 163 -23.37 2.70 -1.12
C GLN A 163 -22.05 3.05 -0.42
N GLY A 164 -20.92 3.00 -1.13
CA GLY A 164 -19.59 3.30 -0.59
C GLY A 164 -18.83 4.32 -1.42
N LEU A 165 -17.52 4.39 -1.20
CA LEU A 165 -16.57 5.17 -1.96
C LEU A 165 -16.24 4.44 -3.27
N ALA A 166 -16.51 5.03 -4.43
CA ALA A 166 -16.35 4.34 -5.72
C ALA A 166 -14.87 4.14 -6.08
N VAL A 167 -14.47 2.89 -6.31
CA VAL A 167 -13.10 2.49 -6.66
C VAL A 167 -13.08 2.12 -8.14
N ARG A 168 -12.71 3.09 -8.97
CA ARG A 168 -12.79 3.01 -10.44
C ARG A 168 -11.41 2.91 -11.08
N ALA A 169 -11.30 2.18 -12.18
CA ALA A 169 -10.18 2.35 -13.10
C ALA A 169 -10.22 3.79 -13.66
N VAL A 170 -9.13 4.54 -13.52
CA VAL A 170 -9.14 6.01 -13.72
C VAL A 170 -8.96 6.40 -15.18
N ARG A 171 -8.12 5.66 -15.90
CA ARG A 171 -7.73 5.90 -17.30
C ARG A 171 -8.51 5.04 -18.30
N GLY A 172 -9.38 4.15 -17.81
CA GLY A 172 -10.27 3.36 -18.66
C GLY A 172 -11.30 2.55 -17.88
N GLY A 173 -11.32 1.24 -18.09
CA GLY A 173 -12.39 0.36 -17.63
C GLY A 173 -13.69 0.48 -18.44
N ILE A 174 -14.59 -0.47 -18.25
CA ILE A 174 -15.85 -0.56 -19.01
C ILE A 174 -16.90 0.39 -18.41
N GLY A 175 -17.68 1.05 -19.26
CA GLY A 175 -18.88 1.81 -18.84
C GLY A 175 -18.63 3.01 -17.91
N GLY A 176 -17.41 3.57 -17.86
CA GLY A 176 -17.07 4.71 -17.00
C GLY A 176 -16.35 4.35 -15.70
N GLY A 177 -15.52 3.29 -15.73
CA GLY A 177 -14.58 2.96 -14.67
C GLY A 177 -14.74 1.58 -14.01
N ALA A 178 -15.60 0.70 -14.54
CA ALA A 178 -15.70 -0.68 -14.03
C ALA A 178 -14.48 -1.51 -14.45
N TRP A 179 -13.97 -2.35 -13.54
CA TRP A 179 -12.78 -3.15 -13.80
C TRP A 179 -13.12 -4.32 -14.72
N GLY A 180 -12.55 -4.32 -15.93
CA GLY A 180 -12.70 -5.44 -16.85
C GLY A 180 -12.06 -6.70 -16.27
N MET A 181 -12.77 -7.82 -16.28
CA MET A 181 -12.29 -9.12 -15.82
C MET A 181 -12.56 -10.18 -16.88
N HIS A 182 -11.68 -11.17 -16.96
CA HIS A 182 -11.81 -12.32 -17.86
C HIS A 182 -11.49 -13.60 -17.11
N ARG A 183 -11.79 -14.77 -17.70
CA ARG A 183 -11.46 -16.07 -17.10
C ARG A 183 -10.00 -16.13 -16.65
N GLY A 184 -9.76 -16.55 -15.41
CA GLY A 184 -8.40 -16.68 -14.84
C GLY A 184 -7.71 -15.35 -14.51
N PHE A 185 -8.45 -14.23 -14.54
CA PHE A 185 -7.99 -12.93 -14.08
C PHE A 185 -8.13 -12.83 -12.56
N TRP A 186 -7.10 -12.30 -11.92
CA TRP A 186 -7.13 -11.86 -10.53
C TRP A 186 -6.84 -10.37 -10.45
N LEU A 187 -7.49 -9.69 -9.51
CA LEU A 187 -7.32 -8.28 -9.18
C LEU A 187 -7.03 -8.16 -7.69
N GLU A 188 -6.04 -7.35 -7.32
CA GLU A 188 -5.80 -6.93 -5.93
C GLU A 188 -5.73 -5.40 -5.89
N LEU A 189 -6.59 -4.79 -5.09
CA LEU A 189 -6.66 -3.34 -4.89
C LEU A 189 -6.27 -3.04 -3.44
N LEU A 190 -5.28 -2.18 -3.22
CA LEU A 190 -4.79 -1.77 -1.91
C LEU A 190 -5.07 -0.28 -1.73
N ILE A 191 -5.91 0.08 -0.76
CA ILE A 191 -6.29 1.47 -0.47
C ILE A 191 -5.78 1.86 0.93
N PRO A 192 -5.00 2.95 1.08
CA PRO A 192 -4.58 3.42 2.39
C PRO A 192 -5.76 4.04 3.13
N VAL A 193 -5.93 3.67 4.39
CA VAL A 193 -6.96 4.15 5.31
C VAL A 193 -6.34 4.49 6.66
N ARG A 194 -7.09 5.23 7.48
CA ARG A 194 -6.77 5.44 8.90
C ARG A 194 -8.02 5.33 9.75
N ALA A 195 -7.84 4.91 11.00
CA ALA A 195 -8.88 4.94 12.01
C ALA A 195 -8.89 6.31 12.72
N THR A 196 -10.06 6.93 12.79
CA THR A 196 -10.33 8.14 13.59
C THR A 196 -11.04 7.81 14.91
N GLN A 197 -11.51 6.57 15.08
CA GLN A 197 -12.07 6.01 16.32
C GLN A 197 -11.64 4.55 16.48
N VAL A 198 -11.57 4.09 17.73
CA VAL A 198 -11.21 2.71 18.10
C VAL A 198 -12.20 1.74 17.48
N GLN A 199 -11.69 0.71 16.79
CA GLN A 199 -12.49 -0.36 16.20
C GLN A 199 -12.19 -1.68 16.92
N ASN A 200 -13.25 -2.42 17.27
CA ASN A 200 -13.19 -3.63 18.10
C ASN A 200 -13.68 -4.89 17.38
N GLY A 201 -13.76 -4.86 16.04
CA GLY A 201 -14.30 -5.94 15.20
C GLY A 201 -15.82 -5.95 15.04
N SER A 202 -16.57 -5.08 15.74
CA SER A 202 -18.05 -5.06 15.65
C SER A 202 -18.57 -4.47 14.34
N ASN A 203 -17.77 -3.60 13.70
CA ASN A 203 -18.03 -3.08 12.36
C ASN A 203 -17.05 -3.73 11.37
N ALA A 204 -17.43 -3.83 10.10
CA ALA A 204 -16.58 -4.38 9.05
C ALA A 204 -16.10 -3.30 8.08
N ILE A 205 -14.87 -3.47 7.57
CA ILE A 205 -14.47 -2.93 6.29
C ILE A 205 -15.09 -3.86 5.24
N ALA A 206 -15.93 -3.33 4.37
CA ALA A 206 -16.65 -4.10 3.38
C ALA A 206 -16.44 -3.51 1.98
N TRP A 207 -16.54 -4.34 0.95
CA TRP A 207 -16.44 -3.91 -0.44
C TRP A 207 -17.69 -4.31 -1.17
N ARG A 208 -18.42 -3.35 -1.75
CA ARG A 208 -19.53 -3.66 -2.65
C ARG A 208 -18.95 -4.07 -4.00
N VAL A 209 -19.16 -5.33 -4.39
CA VAL A 209 -18.70 -5.88 -5.68
C VAL A 209 -19.91 -6.24 -6.52
N ASN A 210 -20.02 -5.62 -7.70
CA ASN A 210 -21.18 -5.71 -8.58
C ASN A 210 -20.75 -6.21 -9.97
N PRO A 211 -20.76 -7.54 -10.22
CA PRO A 211 -20.36 -8.13 -11.51
C PRO A 211 -21.45 -8.11 -12.58
N ASP A 212 -22.72 -7.87 -12.21
CA ASP A 212 -23.84 -7.78 -13.15
C ASP A 212 -25.02 -6.96 -12.59
N VAL A 213 -25.98 -6.60 -13.43
CA VAL A 213 -27.20 -5.86 -13.04
C VAL A 213 -27.99 -6.64 -11.99
N GLY A 214 -28.20 -6.03 -10.82
CA GLY A 214 -28.92 -6.63 -9.70
C GLY A 214 -28.15 -7.68 -8.89
N VAL A 215 -26.91 -8.01 -9.27
CA VAL A 215 -26.06 -9.00 -8.59
C VAL A 215 -24.98 -8.29 -7.79
N VAL A 216 -24.98 -8.44 -6.46
CA VAL A 216 -24.01 -7.76 -5.58
C VAL A 216 -23.52 -8.74 -4.51
N GLY A 217 -22.22 -8.70 -4.22
CA GLY A 217 -21.60 -9.36 -3.08
C GLY A 217 -20.82 -8.37 -2.22
N TYR A 218 -20.55 -8.76 -0.97
CA TYR A 218 -19.88 -7.93 0.03
C TYR A 218 -18.72 -8.67 0.70
N PRO A 219 -17.55 -8.83 0.04
CA PRO A 219 -16.33 -9.24 0.71
C PRO A 219 -16.03 -8.28 1.86
N GLN A 220 -15.81 -8.81 3.06
CA GLN A 220 -15.69 -8.00 4.26
C GLN A 220 -14.78 -8.64 5.32
N VAL A 221 -14.20 -7.79 6.16
CA VAL A 221 -13.33 -8.16 7.27
C VAL A 221 -13.67 -7.29 8.49
N GLY A 222 -13.63 -7.86 9.69
CA GLY A 222 -13.86 -7.10 10.92
C GLY A 222 -12.78 -6.02 11.09
N ALA A 223 -13.20 -4.78 11.31
CA ALA A 223 -12.27 -3.66 11.47
C ALA A 223 -11.70 -3.63 12.89
N PHE A 224 -10.38 -3.60 13.02
CA PHE A 224 -9.70 -3.45 14.31
C PHE A 224 -8.75 -2.25 14.26
N ALA A 225 -8.84 -1.39 15.27
CA ALA A 225 -7.97 -0.24 15.46
C ALA A 225 -7.89 0.05 16.96
N ASN A 226 -6.69 0.01 17.53
CA ASN A 226 -6.50 0.15 18.98
C ASN A 226 -6.47 1.63 19.39
N GLY A 227 -6.63 1.92 20.69
CA GLY A 227 -6.64 3.29 21.23
C GLY A 227 -5.26 3.88 21.50
N GLU A 228 -4.18 3.24 21.07
CA GLU A 228 -2.82 3.71 21.31
C GLU A 228 -2.46 4.81 20.30
N VAL A 229 -1.55 5.71 20.71
CA VAL A 229 -0.95 6.71 19.80
C VAL A 229 0.52 6.35 19.71
N ILE A 230 0.89 5.65 18.64
CA ILE A 230 2.22 5.07 18.48
C ILE A 230 2.96 5.81 17.36
N PHE A 231 4.10 6.40 17.71
CA PHE A 231 5.07 6.90 16.74
C PHE A 231 6.03 5.76 16.41
N ARG A 232 5.90 5.18 15.20
CA ARG A 232 6.68 4.01 14.76
C ARG A 232 7.70 4.41 13.68
N ASP A 233 8.78 5.06 14.11
CA ASP A 233 9.92 5.45 13.27
C ASP A 233 10.61 4.24 12.59
N TRP A 234 10.73 3.13 13.32
CA TRP A 234 11.34 1.89 12.82
C TRP A 234 10.53 1.15 11.74
N MET A 235 9.30 1.60 11.43
CA MET A 235 8.43 0.96 10.44
C MET A 235 8.41 1.64 9.06
N GLU A 236 9.23 2.67 8.85
CA GLU A 236 9.37 3.36 7.56
C GLU A 236 9.95 2.47 6.42
N THR A 237 10.34 1.23 6.73
CA THR A 237 10.90 0.23 5.79
C THR A 237 10.10 -1.08 5.73
N ASN A 238 8.79 -1.02 6.00
CA ASN A 238 7.90 -2.18 5.85
C ASN A 238 7.45 -2.38 4.40
N GLU A 239 7.62 -3.59 3.86
CA GLU A 239 7.07 -3.98 2.56
C GLU A 239 5.67 -4.60 2.70
N LEU A 240 4.75 -4.19 1.83
CA LEU A 240 3.46 -4.86 1.64
C LEU A 240 3.66 -6.09 0.78
N ARG A 241 3.39 -7.28 1.32
CA ARG A 241 3.35 -8.51 0.53
C ARG A 241 2.04 -8.55 -0.27
N LEU A 242 2.07 -8.69 -1.58
CA LEU A 242 0.83 -8.88 -2.35
C LEU A 242 0.24 -10.27 -2.12
N ASP A 243 -1.06 -10.37 -1.87
CA ASP A 243 -1.73 -11.66 -1.71
C ASP A 243 -1.83 -12.40 -3.06
N LEU A 244 -1.81 -11.69 -4.21
CA LEU A 244 -1.61 -12.33 -5.53
C LEU A 244 -0.33 -13.17 -5.60
N CYS A 245 0.73 -12.79 -4.86
CA CYS A 245 1.97 -13.56 -4.76
C CYS A 245 1.88 -14.79 -3.84
N THR A 246 0.70 -15.12 -3.34
CA THR A 246 0.41 -16.37 -2.61
C THR A 246 -0.36 -17.40 -3.43
N LEU A 247 -0.81 -17.04 -4.65
CA LEU A 247 -1.48 -17.95 -5.58
C LEU A 247 -0.54 -19.13 -5.95
N ASN A 248 -1.13 -20.26 -6.34
CA ASN A 248 -0.39 -21.46 -6.73
C ASN A 248 -0.79 -21.91 -8.15
N PRO A 249 0.13 -21.89 -9.15
CA PRO A 249 1.50 -21.39 -9.06
C PRO A 249 1.56 -19.88 -8.83
N ALA A 250 2.63 -19.40 -8.19
CA ALA A 250 2.85 -17.97 -7.97
C ALA A 250 2.97 -17.23 -9.33
N PRO A 251 2.39 -16.02 -9.47
CA PRO A 251 2.54 -15.23 -10.68
C PRO A 251 4.01 -14.84 -10.94
N GLN A 252 4.42 -14.83 -12.20
CA GLN A 252 5.72 -14.29 -12.59
C GLN A 252 5.74 -12.78 -12.36
N GLY A 253 6.76 -12.26 -11.67
CA GLY A 253 6.84 -10.86 -11.25
C GLY A 253 6.58 -10.67 -9.76
N CYS A 254 6.08 -11.72 -9.10
CA CYS A 254 6.54 -12.11 -7.77
C CYS A 254 7.89 -12.85 -7.87
#